data_AF-A0A1W1HFZ3-F1
#
_entry.id   AF-A0A1W1HFZ3-F1
#
_cell.length_a   1.000
_cell.length_b   1.000
_cell.length_c   1.000
_cell.angle_alpha   90.00
_cell.angle_beta   90.00
_cell.angle_gamma   90.00
#
_symmetry.space_group_name_H-M   'P 1'
#
loop_
_entity.id
_entity.type
_entity.pdbx_description
1 polymer ?
#
loop_
_entity_poly.entity_id
_entity_poly.type
_entity_poly.pdbx_seq_one_letter_code
_entity_poly.pdbx_strand_id
1 'polypeptide(L)'
;MINFKLLYFMILVFLHFLLPLLTFAVETAPRISDREITEKLARLEAGQDALRSEMKSSNEALSSRISDLRDEMKSSNEALSSRMSDLRDEMKSSNEALRSEMKSINEALRSEMKSSNEALRSEMKLSNEALNSRLDDSYNTMLVFFGSIVTLIVALFAYIAWDRRTMVKPLSDQLNLLEREVHDDLDLDHSDGSLLRRQLQALRQFAGKNPEFAEIMRGLALL
;
A
#
# COMPACT_ATOMS: atom_id res chain seq x y z
N MET A 1 -153.59 -15.00 -73.68
CA MET A 1 -153.16 -14.20 -72.52
C MET A 1 -151.85 -14.79 -71.99
N ILE A 2 -150.72 -14.10 -72.15
CA ILE A 2 -149.40 -14.60 -71.71
C ILE A 2 -149.30 -14.44 -70.18
N ASN A 3 -148.85 -15.49 -69.48
CA ASN A 3 -148.77 -15.51 -68.01
C ASN A 3 -147.64 -14.60 -67.50
N PHE A 4 -148.01 -13.44 -66.95
CA PHE A 4 -147.10 -12.42 -66.39
C PHE A 4 -146.07 -12.97 -65.39
N LYS A 5 -146.43 -14.04 -64.66
CA LYS A 5 -145.54 -14.72 -63.71
C LYS A 5 -144.32 -15.37 -64.39
N LEU A 6 -144.48 -15.88 -65.61
CA LEU A 6 -143.39 -16.51 -66.37
C LEU A 6 -142.38 -15.47 -66.87
N LEU A 7 -142.88 -14.30 -67.28
CA LEU A 7 -142.03 -13.18 -67.72
C LEU A 7 -141.21 -12.61 -66.56
N TYR A 8 -141.82 -12.43 -65.39
CA TYR A 8 -141.12 -11.95 -64.20
C TYR A 8 -140.04 -12.94 -63.73
N PHE A 9 -140.35 -14.24 -63.79
CA PHE A 9 -139.39 -15.30 -63.49
C PHE A 9 -138.19 -15.29 -64.46
N MET A 10 -138.43 -15.13 -65.77
CA MET A 10 -137.36 -15.04 -66.76
C MET A 10 -136.45 -13.82 -66.55
N ILE A 11 -137.01 -12.66 -66.19
CA ILE A 11 -136.23 -11.44 -65.90
C ILE A 11 -135.36 -11.63 -64.65
N LEU A 12 -135.90 -12.25 -63.60
CA LEU A 12 -135.17 -12.53 -62.37
C LEU A 12 -134.00 -13.50 -62.61
N VAL A 13 -134.22 -14.53 -63.41
CA VAL A 13 -133.18 -15.47 -63.84
C VAL A 13 -132.12 -14.76 -64.66
N PHE A 14 -132.51 -13.91 -65.62
CA PHE A 14 -131.58 -13.15 -66.44
C PHE A 14 -130.74 -12.17 -65.61
N LEU A 15 -131.34 -11.51 -64.61
CA LEU A 15 -130.65 -10.60 -63.71
C LEU A 15 -129.66 -11.32 -62.78
N HIS A 16 -130.01 -12.52 -62.31
CA HIS A 16 -129.08 -13.39 -61.57
C HIS A 16 -127.90 -13.84 -62.43
N PHE A 17 -128.14 -14.08 -63.72
CA PHE A 17 -127.07 -14.41 -64.66
C PHE A 17 -126.17 -13.21 -65.01
N LEU A 18 -126.65 -11.98 -64.87
CA LEU A 18 -125.86 -10.76 -65.14
C LEU A 18 -124.95 -10.35 -63.97
N LEU A 19 -125.33 -10.67 -62.73
CA LEU A 19 -124.60 -10.29 -61.51
C LEU A 19 -123.13 -10.77 -61.42
N PRO A 20 -122.73 -11.97 -61.87
CA PRO A 20 -121.33 -12.40 -61.80
C PRO A 20 -120.38 -11.70 -62.81
N LEU A 21 -120.89 -10.87 -63.73
CA LEU A 21 -120.03 -10.17 -64.71
C LEU A 21 -119.32 -8.92 -64.15
N LEU A 22 -119.64 -8.46 -62.93
CA LEU A 22 -119.13 -7.20 -62.39
C LEU A 22 -117.95 -7.32 -61.42
N THR A 23 -117.41 -8.53 -61.19
CA THR A 23 -116.39 -8.76 -60.16
C THR A 23 -115.04 -9.17 -60.74
N PHE A 24 -114.27 -8.22 -61.25
CA PHE A 24 -112.82 -8.38 -61.39
C PHE A 24 -112.09 -7.04 -61.24
N ALA A 25 -111.45 -6.83 -60.09
CA ALA A 25 -110.24 -6.03 -59.95
C ALA A 25 -109.62 -6.24 -58.55
N VAL A 26 -108.84 -7.31 -58.39
CA VAL A 26 -107.81 -7.39 -57.34
C VAL A 26 -106.50 -7.15 -58.07
N GLU A 27 -105.82 -6.01 -57.82
CA GLU A 27 -104.48 -5.80 -58.32
C GLU A 27 -103.53 -6.75 -57.58
N THR A 28 -103.13 -7.80 -58.29
CA THR A 28 -102.08 -8.72 -57.86
C THR A 28 -100.76 -7.97 -57.77
N ALA A 29 -100.12 -8.01 -56.61
CA ALA A 29 -98.71 -7.64 -56.46
C ALA A 29 -97.87 -8.32 -57.56
N PRO A 30 -96.81 -7.67 -58.09
CA PRO A 30 -96.01 -8.21 -59.17
C PRO A 30 -95.52 -9.61 -58.78
N ARG A 31 -95.98 -10.62 -59.52
CA ARG A 31 -95.58 -12.01 -59.29
C ARG A 31 -94.11 -12.13 -59.65
N ILE A 32 -93.26 -12.33 -58.64
CA ILE A 32 -91.91 -12.83 -58.85
C ILE A 32 -92.02 -14.10 -59.72
N SER A 33 -91.29 -14.12 -60.81
CA SER A 33 -91.22 -15.27 -61.71
C SER A 33 -90.21 -16.27 -61.16
N ASP A 34 -90.47 -17.57 -61.33
CA ASP A 34 -89.50 -18.64 -61.02
C ASP A 34 -88.13 -18.39 -61.72
N ARG A 35 -88.15 -17.68 -62.86
CA ARG A 35 -86.94 -17.21 -63.55
C ARG A 35 -86.13 -16.19 -62.74
N GLU A 36 -86.78 -15.27 -62.04
CA GLU A 36 -86.09 -14.26 -61.22
C GLU A 36 -85.49 -14.90 -59.95
N ILE A 37 -86.18 -15.90 -59.38
CA ILE A 37 -85.67 -16.68 -58.23
C ILE A 37 -84.43 -17.47 -58.64
N THR A 38 -84.48 -18.17 -59.77
CA THR A 38 -83.34 -18.96 -60.28
C THR A 38 -82.14 -18.09 -60.62
N GLU A 39 -82.34 -16.91 -61.22
CA GLU A 39 -81.25 -15.95 -61.47
C GLU A 39 -80.60 -15.43 -60.16
N LYS A 40 -81.41 -15.15 -59.12
CA LYS A 40 -80.89 -14.73 -57.80
C LYS A 40 -80.17 -15.88 -57.09
N LEU A 41 -80.68 -17.11 -57.18
CA LEU A 41 -80.02 -18.30 -56.64
C LEU A 41 -78.66 -18.53 -57.31
N ALA A 42 -78.62 -18.46 -58.64
CA ALA A 42 -77.39 -18.61 -59.41
C ALA A 42 -76.35 -17.53 -59.05
N ARG A 43 -76.78 -16.28 -58.86
CA ARG A 43 -75.89 -15.21 -58.37
C ARG A 43 -75.41 -15.46 -56.95
N LEU A 44 -76.26 -15.99 -56.07
CA LEU A 44 -75.90 -16.31 -54.70
C LEU A 44 -74.88 -17.45 -54.66
N GLU A 45 -75.08 -18.51 -55.45
CA GLU A 45 -74.17 -19.64 -55.57
C GLU A 45 -72.80 -19.18 -56.11
N ALA A 46 -72.79 -18.38 -57.18
CA ALA A 46 -71.56 -17.78 -57.70
C ALA A 46 -70.86 -16.88 -56.66
N GLY A 47 -71.63 -16.12 -55.86
CA GLY A 47 -71.08 -15.32 -54.77
C GLY A 47 -70.49 -16.16 -53.63
N GLN A 48 -71.12 -17.29 -53.28
CA GLN A 48 -70.61 -18.23 -52.28
C GLN A 48 -69.32 -18.90 -52.75
N ASP A 49 -69.24 -19.28 -54.03
CA ASP A 49 -68.04 -19.87 -54.61
C ASP A 49 -66.89 -18.87 -54.67
N ALA A 50 -67.17 -17.61 -55.05
CA ALA A 50 -66.19 -16.54 -55.01
C ALA A 50 -65.65 -16.32 -53.58
N LEU A 51 -66.54 -16.23 -52.58
CA LEU A 51 -66.14 -16.09 -51.17
C LEU A 51 -65.32 -17.28 -50.68
N ARG A 52 -65.70 -18.52 -51.02
CA ARG A 52 -64.93 -19.72 -50.66
C ARG A 52 -63.53 -19.70 -51.28
N SER A 53 -63.43 -19.25 -52.53
CA SER A 53 -62.15 -19.11 -53.23
C SER A 53 -61.27 -18.05 -52.56
N GLU A 54 -61.82 -16.89 -52.21
CA GLU A 54 -61.10 -15.83 -51.50
C GLU A 54 -60.65 -16.29 -50.10
N MET A 55 -61.53 -16.96 -49.34
CA MET A 55 -61.15 -17.50 -48.02
C MET A 55 -60.03 -18.53 -48.12
N LYS A 56 -60.06 -19.39 -49.15
CA LYS A 56 -58.99 -20.38 -49.37
C LYS A 56 -57.66 -19.69 -49.69
N SER A 57 -57.68 -18.74 -50.63
CA SER A 57 -56.50 -17.94 -51.00
C SER A 57 -55.94 -17.17 -49.80
N SER A 58 -56.82 -16.54 -49.00
CA SER A 58 -56.43 -15.82 -47.79
C SER A 58 -55.81 -16.75 -46.74
N ASN A 59 -56.39 -17.93 -46.52
CA ASN A 59 -55.82 -18.93 -45.61
C ASN A 59 -54.45 -19.43 -46.09
N GLU A 60 -54.28 -19.67 -47.38
CA GLU A 60 -52.99 -20.07 -47.96
C GLU A 60 -51.93 -18.97 -47.77
N ALA A 61 -52.29 -17.71 -48.02
CA ALA A 61 -51.42 -16.56 -47.80
C ALA A 61 -51.05 -16.37 -46.32
N LEU A 62 -52.02 -16.53 -45.40
CA LEU A 62 -51.77 -16.48 -43.96
C LEU A 62 -50.86 -17.62 -43.51
N SER A 63 -51.10 -18.84 -43.99
CA SER A 63 -50.26 -20.00 -43.69
C SER A 63 -48.82 -19.78 -44.16
N SER A 64 -48.62 -19.20 -45.35
CA SER A 64 -47.29 -18.83 -45.85
C SER A 64 -46.62 -17.84 -44.93
N ARG A 65 -47.28 -16.72 -44.59
CA ARG A 65 -46.73 -15.71 -43.68
C ARG A 65 -46.38 -16.27 -42.30
N ILE A 66 -47.19 -17.17 -41.76
CA ILE A 66 -46.91 -17.82 -40.47
C ILE A 66 -45.66 -18.71 -40.57
N SER A 67 -45.48 -19.41 -41.70
CA SER A 67 -44.28 -20.20 -41.96
C SER A 67 -43.05 -19.31 -42.03
N ASP A 68 -43.10 -18.24 -42.84
CA ASP A 68 -42.00 -17.30 -43.04
C ASP A 68 -41.58 -16.66 -41.70
N LEU A 69 -42.56 -16.19 -40.91
CA LEU A 69 -42.31 -15.63 -39.59
C LEU A 69 -41.69 -16.65 -38.63
N ARG A 70 -42.10 -17.92 -38.70
CA ARG A 70 -41.52 -18.98 -37.87
C ARG A 70 -40.06 -19.23 -38.24
N ASP A 71 -39.75 -19.22 -39.53
CA ASP A 71 -38.39 -19.41 -40.03
C ASP A 71 -37.48 -18.22 -39.68
N GLU A 72 -37.97 -16.99 -39.83
CA GLU A 72 -37.26 -15.78 -39.38
C GLU A 72 -36.99 -15.81 -37.88
N MET A 73 -38.00 -16.19 -37.08
CA MET A 73 -37.88 -16.23 -35.63
C MET A 73 -36.91 -17.32 -35.18
N LYS A 74 -36.89 -18.47 -35.88
CA LYS A 74 -35.92 -19.54 -35.64
C LYS A 74 -34.50 -19.08 -35.97
N SER A 75 -34.29 -18.48 -37.14
CA SER A 75 -33.00 -17.94 -37.57
C SER A 75 -32.48 -16.87 -36.61
N SER A 76 -33.35 -15.95 -36.19
CA SER A 76 -33.03 -14.92 -35.20
C SER A 76 -32.62 -15.51 -33.85
N ASN A 77 -33.33 -16.55 -33.38
CA ASN A 77 -33.00 -17.22 -32.14
C ASN A 77 -31.66 -17.98 -32.21
N GLU A 78 -31.37 -18.63 -33.34
CA GLU A 78 -30.07 -19.27 -33.59
C GLU A 78 -28.94 -18.24 -33.61
N ALA A 79 -29.12 -17.10 -34.29
CA ALA A 79 -28.16 -16.00 -34.31
C ALA A 79 -27.92 -15.41 -32.91
N LEU A 80 -28.99 -15.22 -32.13
CA LEU A 80 -28.89 -14.75 -30.74
C LEU A 80 -28.13 -15.75 -29.87
N SER A 81 -28.41 -17.04 -30.03
CA SER A 81 -27.71 -18.11 -29.29
C SER A 81 -26.22 -18.14 -29.61
N SER A 82 -25.85 -18.01 -30.89
CA SER A 82 -24.45 -17.90 -31.33
C SER A 82 -23.77 -16.71 -30.67
N ARG A 83 -24.39 -15.52 -30.74
CA ARG A 83 -23.83 -14.30 -30.16
C ARG A 83 -23.67 -14.38 -28.64
N MET A 84 -24.58 -15.06 -27.95
CA MET A 84 -24.41 -15.31 -26.51
C MET A 84 -23.24 -16.26 -26.22
N SER A 85 -23.01 -17.27 -27.06
CA SER A 85 -21.85 -18.15 -26.94
C SER A 85 -20.56 -17.37 -27.13
N ASP A 86 -20.48 -16.58 -28.21
CA ASP A 86 -19.29 -15.79 -28.53
C ASP A 86 -18.96 -14.80 -27.40
N LEU A 87 -19.97 -14.12 -26.85
CA LEU A 87 -19.78 -13.21 -25.71
C LEU A 87 -19.31 -13.94 -24.44
N ARG A 88 -19.76 -15.18 -24.20
CA ARG A 88 -19.26 -15.98 -23.06
C ARG A 88 -17.80 -16.36 -23.25
N ASP A 89 -17.41 -16.73 -24.47
CA ASP A 89 -16.03 -17.09 -24.79
C ASP A 89 -15.10 -15.88 -24.71
N GLU A 90 -15.53 -14.73 -25.22
CA GLU A 90 -14.80 -13.46 -25.10
C GLU A 90 -14.62 -13.06 -23.63
N MET A 91 -15.69 -13.15 -22.82
CA MET A 91 -15.62 -12.83 -21.40
C MET A 91 -14.70 -13.80 -20.64
N LYS A 92 -14.70 -15.09 -21.00
CA LYS A 92 -13.79 -16.09 -20.43
C LYS A 92 -12.34 -15.78 -20.78
N SER A 93 -12.06 -15.50 -22.06
CA SER A 93 -10.72 -15.13 -22.54
C SER A 93 -10.21 -13.86 -21.86
N SER A 94 -11.07 -12.84 -21.75
CA SER A 94 -10.74 -11.57 -21.07
C SER A 94 -10.40 -11.79 -19.59
N ASN A 95 -11.18 -12.64 -18.89
CA ASN A 95 -10.92 -12.97 -17.49
C ASN A 95 -9.60 -13.74 -17.31
N GLU A 96 -9.29 -14.68 -18.22
CA GLU A 96 -8.01 -15.38 -18.24
C GLU A 96 -6.83 -14.42 -18.49
N ALA A 97 -6.96 -13.49 -19.43
CA ALA A 97 -5.97 -12.45 -19.69
C ALA A 97 -5.73 -11.57 -18.46
N LEU A 98 -6.79 -11.05 -17.82
CA LEU A 98 -6.70 -10.25 -16.61
C LEU A 98 -6.01 -11.00 -15.46
N ARG A 99 -6.30 -12.30 -15.28
CA ARG A 99 -5.61 -13.13 -14.28
C ARG A 99 -4.13 -13.27 -14.57
N SER A 100 -3.75 -13.42 -15.84
CA SER A 100 -2.36 -13.51 -16.26
C SER A 100 -1.61 -12.20 -16.02
N GLU A 101 -2.20 -11.07 -16.41
CA GLU A 101 -1.64 -9.74 -16.16
C GLU A 101 -1.44 -9.50 -14.66
N MET A 102 -2.43 -9.83 -13.83
CA MET A 102 -2.33 -9.64 -12.39
C MET A 102 -1.24 -10.50 -11.75
N LYS A 103 -1.05 -11.72 -12.26
CA LYS A 103 0.07 -12.58 -11.84
C LYS A 103 1.41 -11.96 -12.21
N SER A 104 1.55 -11.48 -13.45
CA SER A 104 2.77 -10.82 -13.94
C SER A 104 3.10 -9.57 -13.12
N ILE A 105 2.10 -8.73 -12.82
CA ILE A 105 2.27 -7.52 -11.99
C ILE A 105 2.75 -7.88 -10.59
N ASN A 106 2.17 -8.92 -9.97
CA ASN A 106 2.58 -9.37 -8.65
C ASN A 106 4.02 -9.91 -8.63
N GLU A 107 4.43 -10.66 -9.66
CA GLU A 107 5.81 -11.14 -9.81
C GLU A 107 6.79 -9.97 -10.01
N ALA A 108 6.45 -9.00 -10.84
CA ALA A 108 7.25 -7.79 -11.06
C ALA A 108 7.42 -6.99 -9.75
N LEU A 109 6.32 -6.75 -9.03
CA LEU A 109 6.34 -6.02 -7.75
C LEU A 109 7.19 -6.74 -6.70
N ARG A 110 7.09 -8.08 -6.61
CA ARG A 110 7.95 -8.87 -5.71
C ARG A 110 9.42 -8.73 -6.06
N SER A 111 9.76 -8.76 -7.35
CA SER A 111 11.14 -8.58 -7.82
C SER A 111 11.66 -7.19 -7.49
N GLU A 112 10.86 -6.15 -7.72
CA GLU A 112 11.21 -4.76 -7.40
C GLU A 112 11.43 -4.57 -5.90
N MET A 113 10.53 -5.08 -5.06
CA MET A 113 10.69 -5.02 -3.60
C MET A 113 11.95 -5.75 -3.13
N LYS A 114 12.28 -6.90 -3.73
CA LYS A 114 13.50 -7.64 -3.38
C LYS A 114 14.75 -6.83 -3.76
N SER A 115 14.79 -6.30 -4.98
CA SER A 115 15.90 -5.45 -5.46
C SER A 115 16.06 -4.19 -4.59
N SER A 116 14.97 -3.51 -4.28
CA SER A 116 14.95 -2.34 -3.41
C SER A 116 15.48 -2.66 -2.00
N ASN A 117 15.07 -3.78 -1.41
CA ASN A 117 15.56 -4.22 -0.10
C ASN A 117 17.06 -4.58 -0.13
N GLU A 118 17.52 -5.23 -1.20
CA GLU A 118 18.96 -5.51 -1.40
C GLU A 118 19.78 -4.22 -1.54
N ALA A 119 19.27 -3.24 -2.31
CA ALA A 119 19.90 -1.93 -2.44
C ALA A 119 19.98 -1.19 -1.10
N LEU A 120 18.89 -1.14 -0.33
CA LEU A 120 18.85 -0.52 0.99
C LEU A 120 19.81 -1.20 1.98
N ARG A 121 19.89 -2.54 1.96
CA ARG A 121 20.86 -3.28 2.78
C ARG A 121 22.31 -2.94 2.41
N SER A 122 22.59 -2.83 1.11
CA SER A 122 23.91 -2.45 0.62
C SER A 122 24.27 -1.03 1.07
N GLU A 123 23.36 -0.09 0.92
CA GLU A 123 23.55 1.30 1.35
C GLU A 123 23.78 1.41 2.86
N MET A 124 22.99 0.68 3.66
CA MET A 124 23.16 0.64 5.11
C MET A 124 24.52 0.05 5.51
N LYS A 125 25.00 -0.98 4.81
CA LYS A 125 26.33 -1.57 5.05
C LYS A 125 27.43 -0.57 4.73
N LEU A 126 27.38 0.10 3.58
CA LEU A 126 28.34 1.13 3.19
C LEU A 126 28.35 2.30 4.19
N SER A 127 27.17 2.72 4.64
CA SER A 127 27.03 3.77 5.65
C SER A 127 27.67 3.37 6.99
N ASN A 128 27.43 2.13 7.44
CA ASN A 128 28.06 1.60 8.66
C ASN A 128 29.59 1.48 8.52
N GLU A 129 30.08 1.00 7.38
CA GLU A 129 31.53 0.93 7.11
C GLU A 129 32.16 2.33 7.14
N ALA A 130 31.53 3.32 6.50
CA ALA A 130 32.00 4.69 6.53
C ALA A 130 32.01 5.29 7.96
N LEU A 131 30.99 4.98 8.77
CA LEU A 131 30.95 5.38 10.18
C LEU A 131 32.06 4.72 11.00
N ASN A 132 32.27 3.42 10.83
CA ASN A 132 33.34 2.69 11.53
C ASN A 132 34.72 3.26 11.18
N SER A 133 35.01 3.50 9.90
CA SER A 133 36.28 4.10 9.49
C SER A 133 36.49 5.49 10.12
N ARG A 134 35.44 6.32 10.20
CA ARG A 134 35.54 7.64 10.88
C ARG A 134 35.79 7.50 12.38
N LEU A 135 35.15 6.52 13.02
CA LEU A 135 35.40 6.23 14.44
C LEU A 135 36.84 5.76 14.64
N ASP A 136 37.33 4.84 13.82
CA ASP A 136 38.69 4.32 13.88
C ASP A 136 39.73 5.44 13.68
N ASP A 137 39.52 6.33 12.70
CA ASP A 137 40.36 7.50 12.48
C ASP A 137 40.37 8.43 13.71
N SER A 138 39.20 8.63 14.33
CA SER A 138 39.06 9.43 15.55
C SER A 138 39.78 8.79 16.73
N TYR A 139 39.62 7.48 16.94
CA TYR A 139 40.30 6.71 17.97
C TYR A 139 41.81 6.74 17.79
N ASN A 140 42.31 6.53 16.56
CA ASN A 140 43.73 6.55 16.26
C ASN A 140 44.34 7.94 16.51
N THR A 141 43.67 9.00 16.04
CA THR A 141 44.09 10.38 16.31
C THR A 141 44.16 10.67 17.82
N MET A 142 43.14 10.23 18.57
CA MET A 142 43.11 10.36 20.02
C MET A 142 44.24 9.59 20.71
N LEU A 143 44.53 8.36 20.27
CA LEU A 143 45.65 7.55 20.77
C LEU A 143 47.01 8.21 20.50
N VAL A 144 47.20 8.83 19.34
CA VAL A 144 48.42 9.59 19.03
C VAL A 144 48.59 10.79 19.96
N PHE A 145 47.51 11.53 20.25
CA PHE A 145 47.55 12.63 21.22
C PHE A 145 47.85 12.13 22.65
N PHE A 146 47.19 11.06 23.10
CA PHE A 146 47.50 10.48 24.41
C PHE A 146 48.93 9.94 24.49
N GLY A 147 49.38 9.25 23.45
CA GLY A 147 50.76 8.75 23.35
C GLY A 147 51.77 9.88 23.41
N SER A 148 51.55 10.97 22.67
CA SER A 148 52.45 12.13 22.70
C SER A 148 52.50 12.79 24.08
N ILE A 149 51.34 12.97 24.74
CA ILE A 149 51.28 13.49 26.11
C ILE A 149 52.03 12.58 27.09
N VAL A 150 51.80 11.26 27.04
CA VAL A 150 52.50 10.29 27.91
C VAL A 150 54.00 10.32 27.67
N THR A 151 54.46 10.35 26.41
CA THR A 151 55.90 10.45 26.10
C THR A 151 56.51 11.75 26.61
N LEU A 152 55.79 12.88 26.51
CA LEU A 152 56.23 14.17 27.03
C LEU A 152 56.33 14.15 28.56
N ILE A 153 55.35 13.56 29.25
CA ILE A 153 55.38 13.39 30.71
C ILE A 153 56.59 12.54 31.13
N VAL A 154 56.81 11.40 30.47
CA VAL A 154 57.96 10.51 30.77
C VAL A 154 59.28 11.22 30.50
N ALA A 155 59.41 11.95 29.40
CA ALA A 155 60.60 12.73 29.08
C ALA A 155 60.87 13.82 30.13
N LEU A 156 59.82 14.50 30.62
CA LEU A 156 59.93 15.49 31.69
C LEU A 156 60.42 14.87 33.00
N PHE A 157 59.84 13.73 33.41
CA PHE A 157 60.29 13.01 34.61
C PHE A 157 61.74 12.51 34.47
N ALA A 158 62.13 11.99 33.31
CA ALA A 158 63.50 11.57 33.03
C ALA A 158 64.46 12.76 33.12
N TYR A 159 64.06 13.93 32.59
CA TYR A 159 64.82 15.17 32.69
C TYR A 159 64.98 15.62 34.14
N ILE A 160 63.90 15.67 34.93
CA ILE A 160 63.95 16.06 36.35
C ILE A 160 64.83 15.10 37.17
N ALA A 161 64.72 13.79 36.94
CA ALA A 161 65.54 12.80 37.64
C ALA A 161 67.04 12.95 37.29
N TRP A 162 67.35 13.30 36.04
CA TRP A 162 68.70 13.57 35.59
C TRP A 162 69.24 14.89 36.16
N ASP A 163 68.46 15.97 36.11
CA ASP A 163 68.78 17.30 36.62
C ASP A 163 69.08 17.29 38.12
N ARG A 164 68.25 16.58 38.91
CA ARG A 164 68.51 16.34 40.33
C ARG A 164 69.86 15.65 40.55
N ARG A 165 70.22 14.66 39.72
CA ARG A 165 71.49 13.93 39.86
C ARG A 165 72.70 14.80 39.49
N THR A 166 72.55 15.75 38.56
CA THR A 166 73.62 16.67 38.16
C THR A 166 73.81 17.82 39.15
N MET A 167 72.74 18.39 39.70
CA MET A 167 72.83 19.53 40.63
C MET A 167 73.26 19.15 42.05
N VAL A 168 73.03 17.90 42.48
CA VAL A 168 73.46 17.45 43.82
C VAL A 168 74.99 17.30 43.91
N LYS A 169 75.70 17.07 42.80
CA LYS A 169 77.17 16.90 42.79
C LYS A 169 77.94 18.09 43.39
N PRO A 170 77.75 19.34 42.93
CA PRO A 170 78.47 20.49 43.51
C PRO A 170 78.06 20.74 44.96
N LEU A 171 76.80 20.46 45.33
CA LEU A 171 76.33 20.56 46.72
C LEU A 171 76.97 19.50 47.62
N SER A 172 77.11 18.25 47.15
CA SER A 172 77.80 17.21 47.91
C SER A 172 79.29 17.48 48.03
N ASP A 173 79.93 18.03 47.00
CA ASP A 173 81.34 18.37 47.04
C ASP A 173 81.59 19.52 48.03
N GLN A 174 80.73 20.54 48.04
CA GLN A 174 80.78 21.60 49.04
C GLN A 174 80.49 21.10 50.46
N LEU A 175 79.54 20.18 50.62
CA LEU A 175 79.25 19.56 51.91
C LEU A 175 80.41 18.69 52.41
N ASN A 176 81.08 17.94 51.54
CA ASN A 176 82.25 17.12 51.91
C ASN A 176 83.46 17.99 52.27
N LEU A 177 83.62 19.15 51.62
CA LEU A 177 84.65 20.13 51.98
C LEU A 177 84.34 20.79 53.30
N LEU A 178 83.09 21.20 53.53
CA LEU A 178 82.66 21.74 54.81
C LEU A 178 82.76 20.70 55.93
N GLU A 179 82.42 19.44 55.65
CA GLU A 179 82.58 18.33 56.59
C GLU A 179 84.04 18.11 56.94
N ARG A 180 84.95 18.10 55.95
CA ARG A 180 86.40 18.00 56.19
C ARG A 180 86.94 19.19 56.96
N GLU A 181 86.56 20.41 56.61
CA GLU A 181 87.03 21.61 57.30
C GLU A 181 86.52 21.64 58.75
N VAL A 182 85.26 21.26 59.00
CA VAL A 182 84.74 21.10 60.35
C VAL A 182 85.43 19.94 61.09
N HIS A 183 85.74 18.84 60.41
CA HIS A 183 86.41 17.68 61.00
C HIS A 183 87.86 17.97 61.38
N ASP A 184 88.58 18.73 60.53
CA ASP A 184 89.95 19.15 60.73
C ASP A 184 90.05 20.29 61.77
N ASP A 185 89.14 21.28 61.74
CA ASP A 185 89.13 22.40 62.70
C ASP A 185 88.69 21.96 64.11
N LEU A 186 87.80 20.96 64.20
CA LEU A 186 87.47 20.29 65.46
C LEU A 186 88.49 19.22 65.86
N ASP A 187 89.42 18.91 64.95
CA ASP A 187 90.56 18.01 65.11
C ASP A 187 90.14 16.69 65.77
N LEU A 188 89.18 16.05 65.09
CA LEU A 188 88.47 14.88 65.58
C LEU A 188 89.29 13.58 65.53
N ASP A 189 90.42 13.59 64.80
CA ASP A 189 91.28 12.42 64.56
C ASP A 189 92.43 12.27 65.61
N HIS A 190 92.48 13.16 66.60
CA HIS A 190 93.42 13.06 67.71
C HIS A 190 92.99 12.02 68.76
N SER A 191 93.95 11.24 69.28
CA SER A 191 93.73 10.10 70.19
C SER A 191 92.99 10.42 71.50
N ASP A 192 92.95 11.70 71.90
CA ASP A 192 92.35 12.16 73.17
C ASP A 192 90.97 12.84 72.98
N GLY A 193 90.42 12.83 71.75
CA GLY A 193 89.09 13.35 71.42
C GLY A 193 89.05 14.83 70.99
N SER A 194 87.86 15.30 70.59
CA SER A 194 87.66 16.58 69.88
C SER A 194 88.24 17.81 70.60
N LEU A 195 88.69 18.82 69.85
CA LEU A 195 89.22 20.07 70.39
C LEU A 195 88.22 20.80 71.30
N LEU A 196 86.92 20.76 70.97
CA LEU A 196 85.89 21.31 71.84
C LEU A 196 85.87 20.63 73.21
N ARG A 197 86.07 19.31 73.28
CA ARG A 197 86.16 18.61 74.56
C ARG A 197 87.41 19.01 75.33
N ARG A 198 88.54 19.19 74.66
CA ARG A 198 89.80 19.64 75.28
C ARG A 198 89.71 21.08 75.79
N GLN A 199 89.12 21.99 75.01
CA GLN A 199 88.85 23.36 75.43
C GLN A 199 87.84 23.42 76.58
N LEU A 200 86.77 22.62 76.53
CA LEU A 200 85.81 22.50 77.62
C LEU A 200 86.49 21.98 78.90
N GLN A 201 87.40 21.02 78.79
CA GLN A 201 88.14 20.48 79.92
C GLN A 201 89.15 21.49 80.50
N ALA A 202 89.82 22.28 79.65
CA ALA A 202 90.68 23.38 80.09
C ALA A 202 89.88 24.50 80.78
N LEU A 203 88.73 24.88 80.22
CA LEU A 203 87.80 25.83 80.84
C LEU A 203 87.24 25.29 82.15
N ARG A 204 86.97 23.97 82.25
CA ARG A 204 86.57 23.31 83.50
C ARG A 204 87.68 23.37 84.55
N GLN A 205 88.94 23.18 84.14
CA GLN A 205 90.10 23.30 85.03
C GLN A 205 90.35 24.75 85.47
N PHE A 206 90.08 25.73 84.59
CA PHE A 206 90.16 27.15 84.91
C PHE A 206 89.02 27.60 85.84
N ALA A 207 87.81 27.09 85.64
CA ALA A 207 86.68 27.27 86.56
C ALA A 207 86.98 26.73 87.97
N GLY A 208 87.73 25.63 88.08
CA GLY A 208 88.20 25.12 89.37
C GLY A 208 89.13 26.08 90.14
N LYS A 209 89.71 27.09 89.48
CA LYS A 209 90.64 28.06 90.08
C LYS A 209 90.05 29.46 90.30
N ASN A 210 88.90 29.78 89.69
CA ASN A 210 88.23 31.08 89.81
C ASN A 210 86.73 30.90 90.17
N PRO A 211 86.28 31.34 91.36
CA PRO A 211 84.92 31.06 91.83
C PRO A 211 83.84 31.75 90.98
N GLU A 212 84.10 32.97 90.47
CA GLU A 212 83.14 33.71 89.62
C GLU A 212 82.89 33.01 88.27
N PHE A 213 83.91 32.39 87.68
CA PHE A 213 83.79 31.72 86.39
C PHE A 213 83.10 30.34 86.50
N ALA A 214 83.21 29.67 87.66
CA ALA A 214 82.53 28.42 87.93
C ALA A 214 81.00 28.58 88.04
N GLU A 215 80.54 29.71 88.58
CA GLU A 215 79.12 30.01 88.71
C GLU A 215 78.47 30.26 87.33
N ILE A 216 79.18 30.98 86.45
CA ILE A 216 78.77 31.21 85.06
C ILE A 216 78.69 29.88 84.28
N MET A 217 79.70 29.00 84.42
CA MET A 217 79.72 27.69 83.76
C MET A 217 78.64 26.73 84.29
N ARG A 218 78.28 26.80 85.59
CA ARG A 218 77.12 26.08 86.14
C ARG A 218 75.80 26.59 85.58
N GLY A 219 75.66 27.91 85.41
CA GLY A 219 74.45 28.52 84.83
C GLY A 219 74.19 28.10 83.38
N LEU A 220 75.25 27.79 82.62
CA LEU A 220 75.18 27.33 81.22
C LEU A 220 75.10 25.80 81.07
N ALA A 221 75.00 25.04 82.18
CA ALA A 221 74.95 23.58 82.22
C ALA A 221 76.17 22.85 81.61
N LEU A 222 77.34 23.51 81.60
CA LEU A 222 78.59 22.99 81.00
C LEU A 222 79.57 22.41 82.03
N LEU A 223 79.15 22.21 83.29
CA LEU A 223 79.96 21.77 84.42
C LEU A 223 79.25 20.69 85.25
#